data_AF-A0AAV1HVU5-F1
#
_entry.id   AF-A0AAV1HVU5-F1
#
_cell.length_a   1.000
_cell.length_b   1.000
_cell.length_c   1.000
_cell.angle_alpha   90.00
_cell.angle_beta   90.00
_cell.angle_gamma   90.00
#
_symmetry.space_group_name_H-M   'P 1'
#
loop_
_entity.id
_entity.type
_entity.pdbx_description
1 polymer ?
#
loop_
_entity_poly.entity_id
_entity_poly.type
_entity_poly.pdbx_seq_one_letter_code
_entity_poly.pdbx_strand_id
1 'polypeptide(L)'
;MFCLSELFFTDDQAILKALQALAPFPSHVRHCLIVGPEYSGKTSALFHYAFNLASSGKNVYIVCQKAKLEQQPPLLSEGVSSSDAAFSRIHIRYLASSAELQRFAAFLHLLQDFPDAILIDGLCSFTADRSLQHNKRPTEAELVKMLALLHEAVNSARWVLRGRHHGHADTRAWAGASSEG
;
A
#
# COMPACT_ATOMS: atom_id res chain seq x y z
N MET A 1 -13.72 5.19 4.58
CA MET A 1 -12.78 4.71 5.60
C MET A 1 -13.45 3.53 6.27
N PHE A 2 -13.13 2.31 5.85
CA PHE A 2 -13.62 1.11 6.53
C PHE A 2 -12.59 0.74 7.60
N CYS A 3 -13.05 0.66 8.85
CA CYS A 3 -12.29 0.12 9.96
C CYS A 3 -12.61 -1.37 9.99
N LEU A 4 -11.65 -2.23 9.68
CA LEU A 4 -11.75 -3.65 10.04
C LEU A 4 -11.46 -3.74 11.55
N SER A 5 -12.42 -3.28 12.35
CA SER A 5 -12.43 -3.54 13.78
C SER A 5 -12.83 -4.99 13.97
N GLU A 6 -11.98 -5.76 14.64
CA GLU A 6 -12.19 -7.15 15.08
C GLU A 6 -11.73 -8.24 14.11
N LEU A 7 -10.41 -8.31 13.93
CA LEU A 7 -9.73 -9.57 13.65
C LEU A 7 -8.84 -9.88 14.87
N PHE A 8 -9.47 -10.44 15.90
CA PHE A 8 -8.77 -11.03 17.03
C PHE A 8 -8.61 -12.51 16.75
N PHE A 9 -7.37 -12.97 16.69
CA PHE A 9 -7.08 -14.38 16.47
C PHE A 9 -6.16 -14.91 17.55
N THR A 10 -6.49 -16.09 18.04
CA THR A 10 -5.78 -16.82 19.10
C THR A 10 -5.10 -18.10 18.58
N ASP A 11 -5.26 -18.44 17.30
CA ASP A 11 -4.70 -19.62 16.65
C ASP A 11 -4.25 -19.29 15.21
N ASP A 12 -3.03 -19.70 14.85
CA ASP A 12 -2.42 -19.46 13.53
C ASP A 12 -3.26 -20.05 12.39
N GLN A 13 -3.88 -21.23 12.59
CA GLN A 13 -4.74 -21.83 11.57
C GLN A 13 -6.06 -21.07 11.38
N ALA A 14 -6.61 -20.53 12.47
CA ALA A 14 -7.77 -19.64 12.41
C ALA A 14 -7.44 -18.32 11.71
N ILE A 15 -6.22 -17.78 11.91
CA ILE A 15 -5.71 -16.61 11.17
C ILE A 15 -5.66 -16.93 9.69
N LEU A 16 -4.92 -17.97 9.29
CA LEU A 16 -4.69 -18.29 7.87
C LEU A 16 -6.02 -18.48 7.12
N LYS A 17 -6.97 -19.19 7.73
CA LYS A 17 -8.31 -19.43 7.15
C LYS A 17 -9.11 -18.14 7.00
N ALA A 18 -9.04 -17.25 7.99
CA ALA A 18 -9.73 -15.97 7.90
C ALA A 18 -9.05 -14.97 6.95
N LEU A 19 -7.72 -15.01 6.83
CA LEU A 19 -6.97 -14.26 5.82
C LEU A 19 -7.32 -14.71 4.41
N GLN A 20 -7.47 -16.01 4.18
CA GLN A 20 -7.94 -16.57 2.92
C GLN A 20 -9.40 -16.20 2.62
N ALA A 21 -10.23 -16.03 3.66
CA ALA A 21 -11.63 -15.66 3.55
C ALA A 21 -11.89 -14.14 3.47
N LEU A 22 -10.84 -13.31 3.50
CA LEU A 22 -10.99 -11.86 3.37
C LEU A 22 -11.64 -11.53 2.03
N ALA A 23 -12.86 -10.99 2.09
CA ALA A 23 -13.55 -10.51 0.91
C ALA A 23 -12.67 -9.47 0.19
N PRO A 24 -12.66 -9.46 -1.16
CA PRO A 24 -11.96 -8.43 -1.89
C PRO A 24 -12.47 -7.06 -1.46
N PHE A 25 -11.57 -6.11 -1.28
CA PHE A 25 -11.95 -4.75 -0.93
C PHE A 25 -12.98 -4.21 -1.93
N PRO A 26 -14.06 -3.55 -1.48
CA PRO A 26 -15.06 -3.02 -2.38
C PRO A 26 -14.41 -2.09 -3.40
N SER A 27 -14.78 -2.19 -4.67
CA SER A 27 -14.15 -1.46 -5.77
C SER A 27 -14.21 0.08 -5.64
N HIS A 28 -15.13 0.59 -4.82
CA HIS A 28 -15.28 2.02 -4.51
C HIS A 28 -14.40 2.49 -3.33
N VAL A 29 -13.90 1.56 -2.51
CA VAL A 29 -13.02 1.86 -1.37
C VAL A 29 -11.60 2.01 -1.89
N ARG A 30 -11.08 3.22 -1.78
CA ARG A 30 -9.72 3.54 -2.27
C ARG A 30 -8.66 3.45 -1.19
N HIS A 31 -9.06 3.61 0.07
CA HIS A 31 -8.17 3.56 1.23
C HIS A 31 -8.84 2.78 2.37
N CYS A 32 -8.07 1.92 3.02
CA CYS A 32 -8.47 1.16 4.19
C CYS A 32 -7.38 1.26 5.26
N LEU A 33 -7.80 1.31 6.52
CA LEU A 33 -6.91 1.23 7.66
C LEU A 33 -7.26 -0.04 8.45
N ILE A 34 -6.26 -0.88 8.69
CA ILE A 34 -6.40 -2.06 9.54
C ILE A 34 -5.82 -1.73 10.90
N VAL A 35 -6.63 -1.83 11.95
CA VAL A 35 -6.26 -1.49 13.33
C VAL A 35 -6.57 -2.68 14.23
N GLY A 36 -5.69 -2.94 15.19
CA GLY A 36 -5.85 -4.04 16.14
C GLY A 36 -4.67 -4.10 17.11
N PRO A 37 -4.81 -4.81 18.23
CA PRO A 37 -3.76 -4.95 19.24
C PRO A 37 -2.46 -5.51 18.69
N GLU A 38 -1.36 -5.38 19.42
CA GLU A 38 -0.10 -6.06 19.06
C GLU A 38 -0.35 -7.57 18.87
N TYR A 39 0.38 -8.18 17.94
CA TYR A 39 0.28 -9.61 17.61
C TYR A 39 -1.06 -10.09 17.02
N SER A 40 -2.02 -9.21 16.72
CA SER A 40 -3.29 -9.59 16.07
C SER A 40 -3.18 -10.02 14.59
N GLY A 41 -1.99 -10.35 14.09
CA GLY A 41 -1.78 -10.82 12.71
C GLY A 41 -1.87 -9.77 11.60
N LYS A 42 -1.95 -8.47 11.89
CA LYS A 42 -2.10 -7.39 10.89
C LYS A 42 -1.03 -7.41 9.79
N THR A 43 0.22 -7.58 10.18
CA THR A 43 1.35 -7.61 9.24
C THR A 43 1.23 -8.84 8.34
N SER A 44 0.97 -10.03 8.90
CA SER A 44 0.68 -11.24 8.10
C SER A 44 -0.50 -11.05 7.16
N ALA A 45 -1.59 -10.44 7.63
CA ALA A 45 -2.78 -10.12 6.83
C ALA A 45 -2.46 -9.24 5.62
N LEU A 46 -1.64 -8.21 5.84
CA LEU A 46 -1.20 -7.29 4.80
C LEU A 46 -0.34 -8.00 3.75
N PHE A 47 0.57 -8.88 4.18
CA PHE A 47 1.42 -9.66 3.28
C PHE A 47 0.63 -10.72 2.50
N HIS A 48 -0.34 -11.39 3.12
CA HIS A 48 -1.28 -12.29 2.42
C HIS A 48 -2.06 -11.56 1.35
N TYR A 49 -2.60 -10.38 1.69
CA TYR A 49 -3.33 -9.57 0.73
C TYR A 49 -2.44 -9.14 -0.44
N ALA A 50 -1.19 -8.73 -0.16
CA ALA A 50 -0.20 -8.40 -1.18
C ALA A 50 0.04 -9.58 -2.14
N PHE A 51 0.23 -10.77 -1.57
CA PHE A 51 0.44 -11.99 -2.32
C PHE A 51 -0.76 -12.31 -3.21
N ASN A 52 -1.98 -12.31 -2.68
CA ASN A 52 -3.20 -12.58 -3.46
C ASN A 52 -3.37 -11.60 -4.63
N LEU A 53 -3.08 -10.31 -4.42
CA LEU A 53 -3.07 -9.33 -5.50
C LEU A 53 -2.01 -9.67 -6.56
N ALA A 54 -0.79 -9.99 -6.13
CA ALA A 54 0.31 -10.32 -7.03
C ALA A 54 0.06 -11.61 -7.83
N SER A 55 -0.53 -12.64 -7.22
CA SER A 55 -0.97 -13.86 -7.89
C SER A 55 -2.06 -13.59 -8.92
N SER A 56 -2.88 -12.54 -8.73
CA SER A 56 -3.84 -12.06 -9.73
C SER A 56 -3.22 -11.20 -10.84
N GLY A 57 -1.89 -11.09 -10.89
CA GLY A 57 -1.14 -10.36 -11.92
C GLY A 57 -0.91 -8.87 -11.62
N LYS A 58 -1.25 -8.40 -10.43
CA LYS A 58 -1.14 -6.99 -10.03
C LYS A 58 0.23 -6.65 -9.46
N ASN A 59 0.71 -5.43 -9.69
CA ASN A 59 1.94 -4.91 -9.09
C ASN A 59 1.65 -4.27 -7.74
N VAL A 60 2.35 -4.70 -6.69
CA VAL A 60 2.08 -4.29 -5.31
C VAL A 60 3.34 -3.72 -4.68
N TYR A 61 3.20 -2.55 -4.04
CA TYR A 61 4.25 -1.98 -3.21
C TYR A 61 3.94 -2.23 -1.74
N ILE A 62 4.89 -2.81 -1.02
CA ILE A 62 4.84 -2.92 0.45
C ILE A 62 5.82 -1.92 1.03
N VAL A 63 5.37 -1.04 1.91
CA VAL A 63 6.20 -0.09 2.64
C VAL A 63 6.22 -0.51 4.10
N CYS A 64 7.41 -0.75 4.64
CA CYS A 64 7.57 -1.22 6.01
C CYS A 64 8.92 -0.80 6.61
N GLN A 65 9.08 -0.99 7.92
CA GLN A 65 10.37 -0.84 8.60
C GLN A 65 11.13 -2.17 8.56
N LYS A 66 12.35 -2.17 7.99
CA LYS A 66 13.17 -3.39 7.86
C LYS A 66 13.36 -4.11 9.19
N ALA A 67 13.77 -3.36 10.23
CA ALA A 67 14.02 -3.92 11.56
C ALA A 67 12.80 -4.61 12.16
N LYS A 68 11.59 -4.09 11.95
CA LYS A 68 10.35 -4.72 12.43
C LYS A 68 10.04 -6.00 11.69
N LEU A 69 10.18 -5.98 10.37
CA LEU A 69 9.92 -7.13 9.52
C LEU A 69 10.89 -8.29 9.82
N GLU A 70 12.16 -7.99 10.08
CA GLU A 70 13.17 -8.99 10.43
C GLU A 70 12.97 -9.58 11.83
N GLN A 71 12.50 -8.77 12.78
CA GLN A 71 12.20 -9.24 14.15
C GLN A 71 10.93 -10.09 14.22
N GLN A 72 9.94 -9.77 13.38
CA GLN A 72 8.64 -10.42 13.34
C GLN A 72 8.24 -10.66 11.88
N PRO A 73 8.79 -11.71 11.23
CA PRO A 73 8.49 -12.00 9.85
C PRO A 73 7.00 -12.35 9.69
N PRO A 74 6.34 -11.89 8.61
CA PRO A 74 4.95 -12.19 8.36
C PRO A 74 4.78 -13.67 8.04
N LEU A 75 3.67 -14.25 8.51
CA LEU A 75 3.23 -15.55 8.06
C LEU A 75 2.67 -15.42 6.65
N LEU A 76 3.03 -16.34 5.75
CA LEU A 76 2.44 -16.46 4.42
C LEU A 76 1.39 -17.58 4.40
N SER A 77 0.56 -17.61 3.35
CA SER A 77 -0.47 -18.64 3.18
C SER A 77 0.18 -20.02 3.09
N GLU A 78 -0.51 -21.03 3.61
CA GLU A 78 -0.07 -22.42 3.47
C GLU A 78 0.09 -22.79 1.98
N GLY A 79 1.21 -23.43 1.63
CA GLY A 79 1.52 -23.83 0.26
C GLY A 79 2.21 -22.78 -0.61
N VAL A 80 2.47 -21.57 -0.11
CA VAL A 80 3.26 -20.57 -0.85
C VAL A 80 4.72 -21.02 -0.96
N SER A 81 5.17 -21.26 -2.19
CA SER A 81 6.58 -21.59 -2.49
C SER A 81 7.40 -20.32 -2.66
N SER A 82 8.65 -20.30 -2.20
CA SER A 82 9.59 -19.19 -2.43
C SER A 82 9.88 -18.90 -3.91
N SER A 83 9.59 -19.86 -4.80
CA SER A 83 9.71 -19.72 -6.26
C SER A 83 8.47 -19.16 -6.94
N ASP A 84 7.43 -18.78 -6.20
CA ASP A 84 6.19 -18.29 -6.80
C ASP A 84 6.42 -17.01 -7.63
N ALA A 85 5.96 -17.03 -8.88
CA ALA A 85 6.07 -15.90 -9.79
C ALA A 85 5.36 -14.64 -9.27
N ALA A 86 4.41 -14.77 -8.34
CA ALA A 86 3.77 -13.65 -7.65
C ALA A 86 4.81 -12.73 -6.99
N PHE A 87 5.88 -13.27 -6.41
CA PHE A 87 6.89 -12.45 -5.72
C PHE A 87 7.59 -11.44 -6.64
N SER A 88 7.69 -11.73 -7.95
CA SER A 88 8.27 -10.79 -8.92
C SER A 88 7.48 -9.48 -9.06
N ARG A 89 6.21 -9.47 -8.64
CA ARG A 89 5.30 -8.32 -8.69
C ARG A 89 5.16 -7.61 -7.35
N ILE A 90 5.81 -8.12 -6.30
CA ILE A 90 5.80 -7.52 -4.96
C ILE A 90 7.11 -6.75 -4.76
N HIS A 91 6.99 -5.44 -4.58
CA HIS A 91 8.14 -4.56 -4.36
C HIS A 91 8.14 -4.03 -2.94
N ILE A 92 9.14 -4.42 -2.15
CA ILE A 92 9.27 -3.97 -0.77
C ILE A 92 10.14 -2.71 -0.71
N ARG A 93 9.65 -1.69 -0.01
CA ARG A 93 10.34 -0.43 0.28
C ARG A 93 10.53 -0.30 1.78
N TYR A 94 11.79 -0.35 2.19
CA TYR A 94 12.17 -0.19 3.59
C TYR A 94 12.37 1.29 3.91
N LEU A 95 11.51 1.85 4.75
CA LEU A 95 11.60 3.23 5.23
C LEU A 95 11.78 3.22 6.74
N ALA A 96 12.62 4.11 7.28
CA ALA A 96 12.96 4.17 8.70
C ALA A 96 12.26 5.31 9.45
N SER A 97 11.79 6.35 8.76
CA SER A 97 11.33 7.60 9.39
C SER A 97 10.09 8.21 8.74
N SER A 98 9.38 9.09 9.46
CA SER A 98 8.29 9.91 8.90
C SER A 98 8.77 10.71 7.69
N ALA A 99 9.96 11.30 7.75
CA ALA A 99 10.53 12.09 6.65
C ALA A 99 10.73 11.24 5.38
N GLU A 100 11.18 9.98 5.52
CA GLU A 100 11.28 9.07 4.39
C GLU A 100 9.91 8.68 3.84
N LEU A 101 8.92 8.45 4.69
CA LEU A 101 7.55 8.18 4.26
C LEU A 101 6.94 9.39 3.51
N GLN A 102 7.24 10.62 3.95
CA GLN A 102 6.84 11.84 3.25
C GLN A 102 7.51 11.96 1.87
N ARG A 103 8.81 11.69 1.79
CA ARG A 103 9.53 11.67 0.50
C ARG A 103 8.99 10.58 -0.42
N PHE A 104 8.67 9.41 0.12
CA PHE A 104 8.03 8.35 -0.64
C PHE A 104 6.68 8.80 -1.20
N ALA A 105 5.83 9.46 -0.38
CA ALA A 105 4.56 10.00 -0.84
C ALA A 105 4.75 11.03 -1.97
N ALA A 106 5.73 11.94 -1.85
CA ALA A 106 6.06 12.89 -2.91
C ALA A 106 6.56 12.19 -4.19
N PHE A 107 7.36 11.13 -4.04
CA PHE A 107 7.87 10.34 -5.16
C PHE A 107 6.76 9.64 -5.96
N LEU A 108 5.63 9.30 -5.34
CA LEU A 108 4.50 8.68 -6.04
C LEU A 108 3.99 9.50 -7.23
N HIS A 109 4.11 10.83 -7.18
CA HIS A 109 3.73 11.71 -8.29
C HIS A 109 4.66 11.60 -9.50
N LEU A 110 5.88 11.12 -9.31
CA LEU A 110 6.91 11.02 -10.34
C LEU A 110 6.90 9.66 -11.05
N LEU A 111 6.10 8.71 -10.56
CA LEU A 111 6.00 7.39 -11.16
C LEU A 111 5.44 7.47 -12.59
N GLN A 112 6.10 6.77 -13.51
CA GLN A 112 5.59 6.55 -14.86
C GLN A 112 4.45 5.55 -14.84
N ASP A 113 4.64 4.44 -14.13
CA ASP A 113 3.64 3.41 -13.87
C ASP A 113 3.32 3.33 -12.38
N PHE A 114 2.04 3.39 -12.05
CA PHE A 114 1.58 3.35 -10.67
C PHE A 114 1.24 1.92 -10.27
N PRO A 115 1.65 1.44 -9.08
CA PRO A 115 1.30 0.11 -8.63
C PRO A 115 -0.23 0.00 -8.45
N ASP A 116 -0.76 -1.20 -8.61
CA ASP A 116 -2.18 -1.48 -8.39
C ASP A 116 -2.57 -1.30 -6.91
N ALA A 117 -1.62 -1.53 -6.00
CA ALA A 117 -1.80 -1.30 -4.57
C ALA A 117 -0.51 -0.85 -3.88
N ILE A 118 -0.67 0.03 -2.89
CA ILE A 118 0.39 0.43 -1.94
C ILE A 118 -0.09 0.04 -0.55
N LEU A 119 0.68 -0.81 0.12
CA LEU A 119 0.37 -1.34 1.44
C LEU A 119 1.43 -0.85 2.43
N ILE A 120 1.01 -0.16 3.49
CA ILE A 120 1.92 0.42 4.47
C ILE A 120 1.74 -0.32 5.80
N ASP A 121 2.76 -1.07 6.20
CA ASP A 121 2.78 -1.76 7.48
C ASP A 121 3.26 -0.84 8.60
N GLY A 122 2.60 -0.90 9.76
CA GLY A 122 3.01 -0.17 10.95
C GLY A 122 2.98 1.36 10.81
N LEU A 123 1.98 1.94 10.14
CA LEU A 123 1.89 3.40 9.89
C LEU A 123 2.17 4.24 11.16
N CYS A 124 1.60 3.86 12.30
CA CYS A 124 1.79 4.57 13.58
C CYS A 124 3.26 4.63 14.04
N SER A 125 4.11 3.68 13.63
CA SER A 125 5.53 3.72 14.00
C SER A 125 6.37 4.72 13.22
N PHE A 126 5.84 5.29 12.14
CA PHE A 126 6.50 6.41 11.47
C PHE A 126 6.23 7.73 12.19
N THR A 127 5.10 7.84 12.90
CA THR A 127 4.64 9.09 13.55
C THR A 127 4.80 9.08 15.07
N ALA A 128 5.11 7.93 15.66
CA ALA A 128 5.47 7.80 17.06
C ALA A 128 6.87 8.40 17.32
N ASP A 129 6.93 9.68 17.66
CA ASP A 129 8.14 10.29 18.22
C ASP A 129 8.40 9.71 19.61
N ARG A 130 9.53 9.01 19.77
CA ARG A 130 9.92 8.38 21.04
C ARG A 130 10.18 9.40 22.15
N SER A 131 10.40 10.68 21.82
CA SER A 131 10.66 11.74 22.79
C SER A 131 9.38 12.36 23.39
N LEU A 132 8.21 12.17 22.75
CA LEU A 132 6.96 12.85 23.10
C LEU A 132 5.92 11.94 23.76
N GLN A 133 6.32 10.78 24.29
CA GLN A 133 5.40 9.75 24.85
C GLN A 133 4.48 10.25 26.00
N HIS A 134 4.72 11.45 26.54
CA HIS A 134 3.86 12.08 27.55
C HIS A 134 2.70 12.91 26.95
N ASN A 135 2.73 13.26 25.65
CA ASN A 135 1.72 14.09 24.99
C ASN A 135 1.05 13.32 23.84
N LYS A 136 -0.15 12.77 24.06
CA LYS A 136 -0.92 12.00 23.05
C LYS A 136 -1.38 12.83 21.83
N ARG A 137 -1.70 14.11 22.03
CA ARG A 137 -2.24 15.02 20.99
C ARG A 137 -1.30 15.27 19.79
N PRO A 138 0.01 15.56 19.97
CA PRO A 138 0.91 15.77 18.83
C PRO A 138 1.09 14.52 17.97
N THR A 139 1.04 13.31 18.55
CA THR A 139 1.16 12.05 17.79
C THR A 139 -0.04 11.80 16.86
N GLU A 140 -1.26 12.12 17.31
CA GLU A 140 -2.47 12.01 16.48
C GLU A 140 -2.44 13.01 15.31
N ALA A 141 -2.03 14.25 15.57
CA ALA A 141 -1.92 15.28 14.53
C ALA A 141 -0.94 14.87 13.42
N GLU A 142 0.21 14.30 13.78
CA GLU A 142 1.18 13.80 12.79
C GLU A 142 0.66 12.60 12.01
N LEU A 143 -0.08 11.68 12.65
CA LEU A 143 -0.74 10.57 11.96
C LEU A 143 -1.77 11.08 10.94
N VAL A 144 -2.60 12.04 11.33
CA VAL A 144 -3.60 12.64 10.44
C VAL A 144 -2.93 13.35 9.26
N LYS A 145 -1.86 14.13 9.49
CA LYS A 145 -1.08 14.76 8.43
C LYS A 145 -0.50 13.72 7.46
N MET A 146 0.06 12.64 7.99
CA MET A 146 0.61 11.56 7.17
C MET A 146 -0.47 10.88 6.31
N LEU A 147 -1.62 10.59 6.90
CA LEU A 147 -2.78 10.02 6.18
C LEU A 147 -3.28 10.96 5.08
N ALA A 148 -3.37 12.27 5.36
CA ALA A 148 -3.77 13.27 4.39
C ALA A 148 -2.76 13.36 3.22
N LEU A 149 -1.46 13.35 3.53
CA LEU A 149 -0.40 13.35 2.53
C LEU A 149 -0.46 12.11 1.62
N LEU A 150 -0.64 10.93 2.21
CA LEU A 150 -0.77 9.68 1.46
C LEU A 150 -2.03 9.64 0.60
N HIS A 151 -3.15 10.13 1.15
CA HIS A 151 -4.41 10.25 0.43
C HIS A 151 -4.26 11.16 -0.80
N GLU A 152 -3.62 12.32 -0.61
CA GLU A 152 -3.37 13.26 -1.70
C GLU A 152 -2.44 12.67 -2.74
N ALA A 153 -1.36 12.02 -2.30
CA ALA A 153 -0.37 11.41 -3.18
C ALA A 153 -0.98 10.39 -4.15
N VAL A 154 -1.87 9.53 -3.63
CA VAL A 154 -2.55 8.50 -4.43
C VAL A 154 -3.56 9.11 -5.40
N ASN A 155 -4.28 10.16 -4.99
CA ASN A 155 -5.26 10.82 -5.86
C ASN A 155 -4.58 11.61 -6.98
N SER A 156 -3.57 12.41 -6.65
CA SER A 156 -2.85 13.26 -7.60
C SER A 156 -2.05 12.45 -8.62
N ALA A 157 -1.35 11.38 -8.21
CA ALA A 157 -0.65 10.49 -9.15
C ALA A 157 -1.59 9.88 -10.21
N ARG A 158 -2.80 9.50 -9.79
CA ARG A 158 -3.81 8.92 -10.70
C ARG A 158 -4.38 9.94 -11.68
N TRP A 159 -4.53 11.19 -11.29
CA TRP A 159 -4.95 12.26 -12.21
C TRP A 159 -3.94 12.45 -13.35
N VAL A 160 -2.65 12.49 -13.03
CA VAL A 160 -1.58 12.61 -14.02
C VAL A 160 -1.57 11.43 -14.99
N LEU A 161 -1.81 10.21 -14.50
CA LEU A 161 -1.86 9.01 -15.34
C LEU A 161 -3.08 9.00 -16.27
N ARG A 162 -4.27 9.36 -15.76
CA ARG A 162 -5.48 9.46 -16.58
C ARG A 162 -5.38 10.55 -17.66
N GLY A 163 -4.74 11.68 -17.34
CA GLY A 163 -4.44 12.74 -18.30
C GLY A 163 -3.44 12.29 -19.38
N ARG A 164 -2.42 11.51 -19.01
CA ARG A 164 -1.45 10.93 -19.97
C ARG A 164 -2.09 9.96 -20.96
N HIS A 165 -3.07 9.15 -20.54
CA HIS A 165 -3.81 8.27 -21.45
C HIS A 165 -4.69 9.02 -22.45
N HIS A 166 -5.16 10.24 -22.14
CA HIS A 166 -5.91 11.07 -23.09
C HIS A 166 -5.01 11.87 -24.06
N GLY A 167 -3.74 12.09 -23.72
CA GLY A 167 -2.80 12.89 -24.53
C GLY A 167 -2.09 12.13 -25.66
N HIS A 168 -2.27 10.81 -25.80
CA HIS A 168 -1.59 10.00 -26.82
C HIS A 168 -2.49 9.58 -27.99
N ALA A 169 -3.79 9.89 -27.95
CA ALA A 169 -4.72 9.49 -29.01
C ALA A 169 -4.74 10.45 -30.22
N ASP A 170 -4.22 11.68 -30.10
CA ASP A 170 -4.46 12.74 -31.11
C ASP A 170 -3.27 13.14 -31.99
N THR A 171 -2.08 12.57 -31.82
CA THR A 171 -0.90 12.97 -32.64
C THR A 171 -0.75 12.24 -33.97
N ARG A 172 -1.67 11.34 -34.36
CA ARG A 172 -1.68 10.73 -35.71
C ARG A 172 -2.70 11.33 -36.69
N ALA A 173 -3.53 12.28 -36.26
CA ALA A 173 -4.55 12.88 -37.12
C ALA A 173 -4.03 14.08 -37.95
N TRP A 174 -2.82 14.59 -37.72
CA TRP A 174 -2.36 15.84 -38.35
C TRP A 174 -1.28 15.69 -39.44
N ALA A 175 -0.93 14.49 -39.86
CA ALA A 175 0.11 14.26 -40.90
C ALA A 175 -0.45 13.92 -42.30
N GLY A 176 -1.75 14.09 -42.55
CA GLY A 176 -2.40 13.61 -43.79
C GLY A 176 -3.12 14.65 -44.65
N ALA A 177 -3.07 15.95 -44.33
CA ALA A 177 -3.85 16.97 -45.05
C ALA A 177 -2.94 18.11 -45.52
N SER A 178 -2.07 17.84 -46.49
CA SER A 178 -1.40 18.86 -47.32
C SER A 178 -0.82 18.21 -48.58
N SER A 179 -1.70 17.79 -49.50
CA SER A 179 -1.35 17.67 -50.93
C SER A 179 -2.64 17.64 -51.76
N GLU A 180 -3.16 18.82 -52.10
CA GLU A 180 -4.01 19.06 -53.27
C GLU A 180 -4.23 20.57 -53.40
N GLY A 181 -3.71 21.16 -54.48
CA GLY A 181 -3.82 22.59 -54.82
C GLY A 181 -2.53 23.19 -55.33
#